data_AF-A0A8J8CE52-F1
#
_entry.id   AF-A0A8J8CE52-F1
#
_cell.length_a   1.000
_cell.length_b   1.000
_cell.length_c   1.000
_cell.angle_alpha   90.00
_cell.angle_beta   90.00
_cell.angle_gamma   90.00
#
_symmetry.space_group_name_H-M   'P 1'
#
loop_
_entity.id
_entity.type
_entity.pdbx_description
1 polymer ?
#
loop_
_entity_poly.entity_id
_entity_poly.type
_entity_poly.pdbx_seq_one_letter_code
_entity_poly.pdbx_strand_id
1 'polypeptide(L)'
;MSATTAQTAEVLCKRFGPGRLPGADNRDIGAGYAFATAALSAATVFVVAAGFEPITKYGLGAFGPAHGGIYMFGVYAIPFVVPSAFLAGAFTWAQRPASARYWGVAGGIAATVLTYGIGAPLSVSGWYVITLLHPEWTMSGNLPRLTMLFGMFGFLTTFWITLPVGALSGHIHERAVEGN
;
A
#
# COMPACT_ATOMS: atom_id res chain seq x y z
N MET A 1 9.94 18.24 12.52
CA MET A 1 9.95 18.31 11.03
C MET A 1 10.09 19.77 10.64
N SER A 2 11.17 20.15 9.97
CA SER A 2 11.42 21.55 9.60
C SER A 2 10.45 21.99 8.51
N ALA A 3 9.94 23.23 8.56
CA ALA A 3 8.94 23.77 7.62
C ALA A 3 9.31 23.62 6.13
N THR A 4 10.61 23.50 5.85
CA THR A 4 11.19 23.36 4.51
C THR A 4 10.86 22.03 3.82
N THR A 5 10.79 20.91 4.55
CA THR A 5 10.47 19.60 3.95
C THR A 5 9.00 19.46 3.58
N ALA A 6 8.10 20.07 4.37
CA ALA A 6 6.66 20.07 4.07
C ALA A 6 6.34 20.88 2.81
N GLN A 7 6.93 22.07 2.65
CA GLN A 7 6.77 22.89 1.44
C GLN A 7 7.36 22.21 0.19
N THR A 8 8.51 21.54 0.33
CA THR A 8 9.12 20.83 -0.81
C THR A 8 8.25 19.65 -1.25
N ALA A 9 7.67 18.91 -0.30
CA ALA A 9 6.71 17.85 -0.58
C ALA A 9 5.44 18.39 -1.25
N GLU A 10 4.92 19.55 -0.83
CA GLU A 10 3.74 20.19 -1.43
C GLU A 10 3.99 20.61 -2.89
N VAL A 11 5.13 21.26 -3.17
CA VAL A 11 5.52 21.69 -4.52
C VAL A 11 5.74 20.48 -5.44
N LEU A 12 6.40 19.43 -4.94
CA LEU A 12 6.56 18.18 -5.68
C LEU A 12 5.21 17.48 -5.91
N CYS A 13 4.31 17.49 -4.93
CA CYS A 13 2.96 16.94 -5.06
C CYS A 13 2.10 17.68 -6.09
N LYS A 14 2.20 19.01 -6.15
CA LYS A 14 1.49 19.83 -7.15
C LYS A 14 2.11 19.71 -8.56
N ARG A 15 3.44 19.55 -8.67
CA ARG A 15 4.14 19.51 -9.96
C ARG A 15 4.21 18.12 -10.61
N PHE A 16 4.42 17.08 -9.80
CA PHE A 16 4.62 15.70 -10.25
C PHE A 16 3.73 14.68 -9.52
N GLY A 17 3.03 15.08 -8.47
CA GLY A 17 2.29 14.17 -7.62
C GLY A 17 0.78 14.10 -7.91
N PRO A 18 0.02 13.51 -6.98
CA PRO A 18 -1.36 13.11 -7.20
C PRO A 18 -2.33 14.27 -7.47
N GLY A 19 -1.94 15.53 -7.25
CA GLY A 19 -2.76 16.71 -7.53
C GLY A 19 -3.09 16.95 -9.00
N ARG A 20 -2.46 16.21 -9.94
CA ARG A 20 -2.79 16.25 -11.38
C ARG A 20 -3.71 15.13 -11.84
N LEU A 21 -4.08 14.21 -10.94
CA LEU A 21 -4.90 13.05 -11.29
C LEU A 21 -6.39 13.43 -11.38
N PRO A 22 -7.17 12.77 -12.25
CA PRO A 22 -8.59 13.08 -12.40
C PRO A 22 -9.33 13.03 -11.06
N GLY A 23 -10.02 14.13 -10.72
CA GLY A 23 -10.79 14.24 -9.49
C GLY A 23 -9.96 14.52 -8.22
N ALA A 24 -8.65 14.75 -8.32
CA ALA A 24 -7.80 15.01 -7.14
C ALA A 24 -8.18 16.28 -6.36
N ASP A 25 -8.88 17.24 -6.99
CA ASP A 25 -9.42 18.43 -6.34
C ASP A 25 -10.55 18.07 -5.35
N ASN A 26 -11.23 16.93 -5.55
CA ASN A 26 -12.17 16.42 -4.56
C ASN A 26 -11.37 15.82 -3.41
N ARG A 27 -11.62 16.36 -2.21
CA ARG A 27 -11.00 15.98 -0.94
C ARG A 27 -10.92 14.47 -0.72
N ASP A 28 -11.98 13.73 -1.06
CA ASP A 28 -12.09 12.29 -0.80
C ASP A 28 -11.28 11.49 -1.82
N ILE A 29 -11.39 11.85 -3.10
CA ILE A 29 -10.63 11.23 -4.19
C ILE A 29 -9.12 11.53 -4.01
N GLY A 30 -8.77 12.75 -3.62
CA GLY A 30 -7.41 13.16 -3.29
C GLY A 30 -6.82 12.33 -2.14
N ALA A 31 -7.62 12.00 -1.11
CA ALA A 31 -7.20 11.09 -0.05
C ALA A 31 -6.87 9.71 -0.61
N GLY A 32 -7.75 9.18 -1.47
CA GLY A 32 -7.51 7.92 -2.16
C GLY A 32 -6.16 7.90 -2.88
N TYR A 33 -5.83 8.92 -3.66
CA TYR A 33 -4.54 8.99 -4.34
C TYR A 33 -3.36 9.07 -3.36
N ALA A 34 -3.48 9.84 -2.27
CA ALA A 34 -2.44 9.92 -1.24
C ALA A 34 -2.15 8.54 -0.63
N PHE A 35 -3.19 7.80 -0.23
CA PHE A 35 -3.01 6.45 0.32
C PHE A 35 -2.53 5.43 -0.71
N ALA A 36 -2.96 5.54 -1.97
CA ALA A 36 -2.48 4.69 -3.06
C ALA A 36 -0.97 4.88 -3.30
N THR A 37 -0.50 6.13 -3.33
CA THR A 37 0.94 6.43 -3.49
C THR A 37 1.76 5.97 -2.28
N ALA A 38 1.23 6.13 -1.06
CA ALA A 38 1.87 5.63 0.15
C ALA A 38 1.98 4.09 0.13
N ALA A 39 0.91 3.39 -0.24
CA ALA A 39 0.88 1.94 -0.36
C ALA A 39 1.84 1.43 -1.45
N LEU A 40 1.87 2.08 -2.61
CA LEU A 40 2.83 1.76 -3.67
C LEU A 40 4.27 1.94 -3.19
N SER A 41 4.57 3.05 -2.53
CA SER A 41 5.92 3.33 -2.00
C SER A 41 6.34 2.28 -0.98
N ALA A 42 5.44 1.92 -0.05
CA ALA A 42 5.69 0.87 0.93
C ALA A 42 5.91 -0.51 0.27
N ALA A 43 5.10 -0.86 -0.73
CA ALA A 43 5.25 -2.10 -1.49
C ALA A 43 6.58 -2.14 -2.25
N THR A 44 7.00 -1.03 -2.88
CA THR A 44 8.29 -0.93 -3.56
C THR A 44 9.45 -1.14 -2.58
N VAL A 45 9.42 -0.47 -1.42
CA VAL A 45 10.45 -0.64 -0.39
C VAL A 45 10.52 -2.10 0.08
N PHE A 46 9.36 -2.73 0.31
CA PHE A 46 9.30 -4.13 0.69
C PHE A 46 9.92 -5.05 -0.37
N VAL A 47 9.51 -4.90 -1.64
CA VAL A 47 10.02 -5.71 -2.75
C VAL A 47 11.54 -5.56 -2.88
N VAL A 48 12.05 -4.33 -2.80
CA VAL A 48 13.50 -4.07 -2.88
C VAL A 48 14.24 -4.68 -1.69
N ALA A 49 13.75 -4.46 -0.47
CA ALA A 49 14.40 -4.96 0.74
C ALA A 49 14.38 -6.51 0.82
N ALA A 50 13.23 -7.12 0.56
CA ALA A 50 13.08 -8.58 0.56
C ALA A 50 13.72 -9.26 -0.66
N GLY A 51 13.86 -8.53 -1.77
CA GLY A 51 14.46 -9.00 -3.01
C GLY A 51 15.97 -8.77 -3.11
N PHE A 52 16.56 -7.96 -2.23
CA PHE A 52 17.94 -7.50 -2.37
C PHE A 52 18.95 -8.64 -2.52
N GLU A 53 18.98 -9.58 -1.56
CA GLU A 53 19.88 -10.74 -1.60
C GLU A 53 19.62 -11.65 -2.81
N PRO A 54 18.39 -12.14 -3.08
CA PRO A 54 18.16 -13.04 -4.22
C PRO A 54 18.40 -12.35 -5.58
N ILE A 55 18.06 -11.07 -5.74
CA ILE A 55 18.28 -10.33 -6.99
C ILE A 55 19.78 -10.12 -7.23
N THR A 56 20.55 -9.76 -6.20
CA THR A 56 22.00 -9.59 -6.34
C THR A 56 22.72 -10.91 -6.60
N LYS A 57 22.22 -12.02 -6.05
CA LYS A 57 22.81 -13.36 -6.20
C LYS A 57 22.44 -14.04 -7.53
N TYR A 58 21.20 -13.91 -7.99
CA TYR A 58 20.69 -14.67 -9.14
C TYR A 58 20.31 -13.80 -10.36
N GLY A 59 20.44 -12.47 -10.26
CA GLY A 59 20.06 -11.54 -11.33
C GLY A 59 18.59 -11.69 -11.74
N LEU A 60 18.32 -11.70 -13.04
CA LEU A 60 16.96 -11.96 -13.56
C LEU A 60 16.43 -13.37 -13.22
N GLY A 61 17.31 -14.32 -12.92
CA GLY A 61 16.94 -15.67 -12.49
C GLY A 61 16.23 -15.71 -11.13
N ALA A 62 16.35 -14.63 -10.34
CA ALA A 62 15.62 -14.46 -9.08
C ALA A 62 14.09 -14.52 -9.31
N PHE A 63 13.60 -13.95 -10.41
CA PHE A 63 12.17 -13.93 -10.74
C PHE A 63 11.62 -15.27 -11.25
N GLY A 64 12.46 -16.30 -11.34
CA GLY A 64 12.04 -17.65 -11.74
C GLY A 64 11.46 -18.46 -10.56
N PRO A 65 10.64 -19.49 -10.83
CA PRO A 65 10.02 -20.32 -9.79
C PRO A 65 11.01 -20.98 -8.82
N ALA A 66 12.25 -21.23 -9.28
CA ALA A 66 13.30 -21.87 -8.49
C ALA A 66 13.96 -20.96 -7.44
N HIS A 67 13.94 -19.64 -7.65
CA HIS A 67 14.62 -18.65 -6.80
C HIS A 67 13.68 -17.52 -6.31
N GLY A 68 12.40 -17.62 -6.66
CA GLY A 68 11.36 -16.72 -6.21
C GLY A 68 11.19 -16.81 -4.69
N GLY A 69 11.19 -15.65 -4.04
CA GLY A 69 11.00 -15.52 -2.60
C GLY A 69 9.80 -14.65 -2.25
N ILE A 70 9.71 -14.25 -0.97
CA ILE A 70 8.61 -13.43 -0.45
C ILE A 70 8.45 -12.07 -1.17
N TYR A 71 9.51 -11.56 -1.81
CA TYR A 71 9.44 -10.32 -2.61
C TYR A 71 8.57 -10.48 -3.88
N MET A 72 8.49 -11.69 -4.46
CA MET A 72 7.60 -11.95 -5.60
C MET A 72 6.16 -11.74 -5.17
N PHE A 73 5.76 -12.26 -4.00
CA PHE A 73 4.44 -11.99 -3.44
C PHE A 73 4.17 -10.49 -3.32
N GLY A 74 5.18 -9.70 -2.89
CA GLY A 74 5.10 -8.24 -2.87
C GLY A 74 4.79 -7.64 -4.26
N VAL A 75 5.48 -8.09 -5.30
CA VAL A 75 5.24 -7.64 -6.69
C VAL A 75 3.83 -7.98 -7.15
N TYR A 76 3.38 -9.21 -6.90
CA TYR A 76 2.04 -9.67 -7.26
C TYR A 76 0.92 -9.00 -6.47
N ALA A 77 1.19 -8.56 -5.24
CA ALA A 77 0.21 -7.89 -4.40
C ALA A 77 -0.06 -6.45 -4.85
N ILE A 78 0.89 -5.76 -5.50
CA ILE A 78 0.76 -4.36 -5.96
C ILE A 78 -0.57 -4.08 -6.69
N PRO A 79 -0.98 -4.83 -7.73
CA PRO A 79 -2.23 -4.56 -8.46
C PRO A 79 -3.49 -4.70 -7.62
N PHE A 80 -3.42 -5.32 -6.44
CA PHE A 80 -4.56 -5.45 -5.52
C PHE A 80 -4.47 -4.46 -4.35
N VAL A 81 -3.28 -4.30 -3.77
CA VAL A 81 -3.03 -3.43 -2.62
C VAL A 81 -3.19 -1.96 -2.99
N VAL A 82 -2.70 -1.53 -4.16
CA VAL A 82 -2.77 -0.11 -4.55
C VAL A 82 -4.22 0.35 -4.76
N PRO A 83 -5.08 -0.36 -5.52
CA PRO A 83 -6.50 0.00 -5.61
C PRO A 83 -7.23 -0.12 -4.27
N SER A 84 -6.89 -1.11 -3.45
CA SER A 84 -7.49 -1.25 -2.10
C SER A 84 -7.16 -0.05 -1.22
N ALA A 85 -5.92 0.43 -1.27
CA ALA A 85 -5.48 1.62 -0.54
C ALA A 85 -6.16 2.89 -1.04
N PHE A 86 -6.37 3.00 -2.35
CA PHE A 86 -7.15 4.09 -2.92
C PHE A 86 -8.58 4.10 -2.37
N LEU A 87 -9.28 2.96 -2.45
CA LEU A 87 -10.66 2.85 -1.99
C LEU A 87 -10.79 3.06 -0.49
N ALA A 88 -9.90 2.48 0.31
CA ALA A 88 -9.87 2.66 1.76
C ALA A 88 -9.58 4.12 2.14
N GLY A 89 -8.64 4.76 1.45
CA GLY A 89 -8.33 6.18 1.64
C GLY A 89 -9.51 7.09 1.32
N ALA A 90 -10.14 6.90 0.16
CA ALA A 90 -11.31 7.68 -0.23
C ALA A 90 -12.49 7.45 0.72
N PHE A 91 -12.75 6.19 1.10
CA PHE A 91 -13.83 5.84 2.01
C PHE A 91 -13.64 6.45 3.40
N THR A 92 -12.46 6.35 4.00
CA THR A 92 -12.20 6.91 5.33
C THR A 92 -12.30 8.43 5.35
N TRP A 93 -12.01 9.10 4.24
CA TRP A 93 -12.15 10.54 4.13
C TRP A 93 -13.61 10.98 3.94
N ALA A 94 -14.37 10.22 3.14
CA ALA A 94 -15.82 10.44 2.99
C ALA A 94 -16.59 10.27 4.31
N GLN A 95 -16.07 9.45 5.24
CA GLN A 95 -16.66 9.23 6.56
C GLN A 95 -16.19 10.23 7.62
N ARG A 96 -15.44 11.29 7.25
CA ARG A 96 -14.93 12.27 8.20
C ARG A 96 -16.07 12.98 8.94
N PRO A 97 -16.12 12.92 10.29
CA PRO A 97 -17.05 13.73 11.07
C PRO A 97 -16.71 15.22 10.95
N ALA A 98 -17.72 16.07 10.77
CA ALA A 98 -17.54 17.53 10.65
C ALA A 98 -16.85 18.17 11.89
N SER A 99 -16.95 17.53 13.06
CA SER A 99 -16.35 17.96 14.33
C SER A 99 -14.91 17.48 14.54
N ALA A 100 -14.39 16.59 13.70
CA ALA A 100 -13.07 15.98 13.91
C ALA A 100 -11.94 16.90 13.44
N ARG A 101 -11.27 17.54 14.42
CA ARG A 101 -10.13 18.44 14.23
C ARG A 101 -8.78 17.72 13.94
N TYR A 102 -8.71 16.41 14.17
CA TYR A 102 -7.49 15.60 13.99
C TYR A 102 -7.80 14.28 13.27
N TRP A 103 -8.58 14.36 12.19
CA TRP A 103 -9.02 13.17 11.47
C TRP A 103 -7.88 12.52 10.69
N GLY A 104 -6.83 13.25 10.32
CA GLY A 104 -5.78 12.75 9.44
C GLY A 104 -5.07 11.51 9.97
N VAL A 105 -4.66 11.51 11.23
CA VAL A 105 -3.97 10.36 11.85
C VAL A 105 -4.92 9.17 11.99
N ALA A 106 -6.12 9.39 12.56
CA ALA A 106 -7.09 8.33 12.80
C ALA A 106 -7.61 7.72 11.48
N GLY A 107 -7.94 8.57 10.50
CA GLY A 107 -8.34 8.20 9.16
C GLY A 107 -7.24 7.43 8.42
N GLY A 108 -5.97 7.83 8.58
CA GLY A 108 -4.85 7.12 7.99
C GLY A 108 -4.59 5.74 8.57
N ILE A 109 -4.73 5.58 9.89
CA ILE A 109 -4.69 4.26 10.55
C ILE A 109 -5.85 3.40 10.06
N ALA A 110 -7.07 3.95 10.02
CA ALA A 110 -8.26 3.25 9.54
C ALA A 110 -8.11 2.82 8.07
N ALA A 111 -7.60 3.70 7.21
CA ALA A 111 -7.37 3.43 5.79
C ALA A 111 -6.36 2.29 5.62
N THR A 112 -5.30 2.29 6.43
CA THR A 112 -4.29 1.22 6.43
C THR A 112 -4.92 -0.11 6.82
N VAL A 113 -5.67 -0.17 7.93
CA VAL A 113 -6.33 -1.40 8.38
C VAL A 113 -7.32 -1.92 7.32
N LEU A 114 -8.13 -1.04 6.73
CA LEU A 114 -9.04 -1.39 5.64
C LEU A 114 -8.29 -1.88 4.39
N THR A 115 -7.14 -1.30 4.08
CA THR A 115 -6.28 -1.75 2.98
C THR A 115 -5.83 -3.19 3.18
N TYR A 116 -5.42 -3.58 4.39
CA TYR A 116 -5.11 -4.99 4.67
C TYR A 116 -6.37 -5.86 4.62
N GLY A 117 -7.49 -5.39 5.15
CA GLY A 117 -8.76 -6.10 5.14
C GLY A 117 -9.28 -6.43 3.74
N ILE A 118 -8.98 -5.59 2.74
CA ILE A 118 -9.41 -5.78 1.35
C ILE A 118 -8.28 -6.33 0.47
N GLY A 119 -7.11 -5.72 0.54
CA GLY A 119 -5.97 -6.02 -0.33
C GLY A 119 -5.36 -7.40 -0.06
N ALA A 120 -5.31 -7.84 1.20
CA ALA A 120 -4.79 -9.16 1.53
C ALA A 120 -5.65 -10.29 0.93
N PRO A 121 -6.98 -10.36 1.16
CA PRO A 121 -7.79 -11.42 0.55
C PRO A 121 -7.79 -11.33 -0.98
N LEU A 122 -7.80 -10.14 -1.58
CA LEU A 122 -7.71 -10.02 -3.05
C LEU A 122 -6.38 -10.55 -3.60
N SER A 123 -5.25 -10.21 -2.97
CA SER A 123 -3.93 -10.73 -3.38
C SER A 123 -3.87 -12.24 -3.26
N VAL A 124 -4.43 -12.80 -2.18
CA VAL A 124 -4.57 -14.24 -1.95
C VAL A 124 -5.42 -14.90 -3.03
N SER A 125 -6.60 -14.37 -3.32
CA SER A 125 -7.50 -14.91 -4.32
C SER A 125 -6.89 -14.85 -5.72
N GLY A 126 -6.25 -13.72 -6.08
CA GLY A 126 -5.53 -13.58 -7.34
C GLY A 126 -4.41 -14.60 -7.48
N TRP A 127 -3.62 -14.79 -6.42
CA TRP A 127 -2.57 -15.80 -6.38
C TRP A 127 -3.12 -17.22 -6.53
N TYR A 128 -4.21 -17.54 -5.83
CA TYR A 128 -4.87 -18.83 -5.94
C TYR A 128 -5.32 -19.12 -7.38
N VAL A 129 -5.94 -18.15 -8.05
CA VAL A 129 -6.30 -18.28 -9.47
C VAL A 129 -5.08 -18.53 -10.35
N ILE A 130 -3.98 -17.80 -10.15
CA ILE A 130 -2.72 -18.03 -10.89
C ILE A 130 -2.22 -19.46 -10.69
N THR A 131 -2.25 -20.00 -9.47
CA THR A 131 -1.81 -21.38 -9.23
C THR A 131 -2.72 -22.45 -9.84
N LEU A 132 -4.01 -22.15 -10.03
CA LEU A 132 -4.91 -23.04 -10.78
C LEU A 132 -4.58 -23.06 -12.27
N LEU A 133 -4.10 -21.93 -12.81
CA LEU A 133 -3.71 -21.79 -14.22
C LEU A 133 -2.28 -22.30 -14.47
N HIS A 134 -1.41 -22.26 -13.47
CA HIS A 134 0.00 -22.65 -13.51
C HIS A 134 0.36 -23.59 -12.34
N PRO A 135 -0.04 -24.87 -12.39
CA PRO A 135 0.18 -25.83 -11.30
C PRO A 135 1.66 -26.01 -10.90
N GLU A 136 2.57 -25.79 -11.84
CA GLU A 136 4.02 -25.84 -11.68
C GLU A 136 4.60 -24.68 -10.84
N TRP A 137 3.81 -23.63 -10.57
CA TRP A 137 4.21 -22.48 -9.73
C TRP A 137 3.77 -22.64 -8.26
N THR A 138 3.30 -23.82 -7.86
CA THR A 138 2.80 -24.05 -6.50
C THR A 138 3.92 -24.12 -5.46
N MET A 139 4.01 -23.09 -4.61
CA MET A 139 4.78 -23.16 -3.35
C MET A 139 4.03 -24.04 -2.32
N SER A 140 4.18 -25.36 -2.41
CA SER A 140 3.66 -26.38 -1.48
C SER A 140 2.12 -26.51 -1.37
N GLY A 141 1.62 -27.74 -1.21
CA GLY A 141 0.19 -28.08 -1.20
C GLY A 141 -0.67 -27.53 -0.05
N ASN A 142 -0.16 -26.61 0.78
CA ASN A 142 -0.87 -26.00 1.92
C ASN A 142 -1.27 -24.52 1.72
N LEU A 143 -1.32 -24.06 0.46
CA LEU A 143 -1.60 -22.67 0.08
C LEU A 143 -2.80 -22.01 0.79
N PRO A 144 -3.97 -22.66 0.98
CA PRO A 144 -5.14 -22.04 1.62
C PRO A 144 -4.96 -21.74 3.12
N ARG A 145 -4.21 -22.58 3.85
CA ARG A 145 -3.90 -22.33 5.27
C ARG A 145 -2.79 -21.30 5.43
N LEU A 146 -1.80 -21.35 4.54
CA LEU A 146 -0.71 -20.38 4.49
C LEU A 146 -1.20 -18.97 4.11
N THR A 147 -2.32 -18.81 3.41
CA THR A 147 -2.77 -17.51 2.89
C THR A 147 -3.47 -16.60 3.91
N MET A 148 -4.28 -17.15 4.82
CA MET A 148 -4.78 -16.38 5.98
C MET A 148 -3.61 -16.00 6.90
N LEU A 149 -2.62 -16.89 7.00
CA LEU A 149 -1.34 -16.61 7.64
C LEU A 149 -0.56 -15.54 6.88
N PHE A 150 -0.51 -15.48 5.55
CA PHE A 150 0.29 -14.48 4.82
C PHE A 150 -0.28 -13.06 4.88
N GLY A 151 -1.61 -12.88 4.84
CA GLY A 151 -2.21 -11.56 5.05
C GLY A 151 -1.97 -11.05 6.47
N MET A 152 -2.18 -11.92 7.46
CA MET A 152 -1.94 -11.61 8.88
C MET A 152 -0.44 -11.47 9.18
N PHE A 153 0.41 -12.30 8.61
CA PHE A 153 1.87 -12.25 8.75
C PHE A 153 2.43 -11.04 8.02
N GLY A 154 1.92 -10.72 6.83
CA GLY A 154 2.24 -9.49 6.12
C GLY A 154 1.91 -8.27 6.97
N PHE A 155 0.71 -8.19 7.54
CA PHE A 155 0.37 -7.15 8.51
C PHE A 155 1.30 -7.17 9.73
N LEU A 156 1.43 -8.29 10.44
CA LEU A 156 2.24 -8.40 11.66
C LEU A 156 3.74 -8.11 11.43
N THR A 157 4.25 -8.31 10.21
CA THR A 157 5.65 -7.99 9.86
C THR A 157 5.84 -6.56 9.39
N THR A 158 4.77 -5.88 8.96
CA THR A 158 4.88 -4.54 8.34
C THR A 158 4.08 -3.45 9.06
N PHE A 159 3.19 -3.79 10.00
CA PHE A 159 2.29 -2.84 10.69
C PHE A 159 3.05 -1.71 11.38
N TRP A 160 4.23 -2.02 11.93
CA TRP A 160 5.10 -1.05 12.59
C TRP A 160 5.65 0.02 11.62
N ILE A 161 5.66 -0.24 10.31
CA ILE A 161 5.95 0.75 9.27
C ILE A 161 4.66 1.30 8.68
N THR A 162 3.72 0.43 8.31
CA THR A 162 2.56 0.83 7.51
C THR A 162 1.55 1.66 8.31
N LEU A 163 1.40 1.44 9.62
CA LEU A 163 0.56 2.30 10.46
C LEU A 163 1.15 3.71 10.61
N PRO A 164 2.46 3.91 10.94
CA PRO A 164 3.05 5.24 10.92
C PRO A 164 3.01 5.91 9.54
N VAL A 165 3.27 5.18 8.46
CA VAL A 165 3.19 5.72 7.10
C VAL A 165 1.76 6.15 6.76
N GLY A 166 0.76 5.35 7.11
CA GLY A 166 -0.65 5.70 6.94
C GLY A 166 -1.05 6.93 7.76
N ALA A 167 -0.68 6.96 9.04
CA ALA A 167 -0.92 8.10 9.92
C ALA A 167 -0.26 9.38 9.39
N LEU A 168 0.99 9.30 8.93
CA LEU A 168 1.72 10.43 8.36
C LEU A 168 1.08 10.90 7.05
N SER A 169 0.70 9.97 6.17
CA SER A 169 0.04 10.29 4.91
C SER A 169 -1.29 11.01 5.14
N GLY A 170 -2.09 10.53 6.09
CA GLY A 170 -3.35 11.18 6.48
C GLY A 170 -3.12 12.55 7.12
N HIS A 171 -2.10 12.71 7.96
CA HIS A 171 -1.75 14.02 8.53
C HIS A 171 -1.31 15.03 7.47
N ILE A 172 -0.47 14.61 6.51
CA ILE A 172 -0.03 15.46 5.39
C ILE A 172 -1.22 15.85 4.52
N HIS A 173 -2.11 14.90 4.21
CA HIS A 173 -3.31 15.18 3.43
C HIS A 173 -4.27 16.14 4.14
N GLU A 174 -4.50 15.96 5.44
CA GLU A 174 -5.31 16.89 6.25
C GLU A 174 -4.77 18.33 6.19
N ARG A 175 -3.45 18.51 6.36
CA ARG A 175 -2.83 19.84 6.26
C ARG A 175 -2.88 20.43 4.85
N ALA A 176 -2.71 19.61 3.83
CA ALA A 176 -2.78 20.07 2.44
C ALA A 176 -4.19 20.57 2.07
N VAL A 177 -5.23 19.98 2.66
CA VAL A 177 -6.63 20.41 2.47
C VAL A 177 -6.97 21.63 3.33
N GLU A 178 -6.46 21.74 4.57
CA GLU A 178 -6.75 22.88 5.46
C GLU A 178 -5.99 24.17 5.10
N GLY A 179 -4.86 24.05 4.38
CA GLY A 179 -4.05 25.19 3.95
C GLY A 179 -4.51 25.87 2.65
N ASN A 180 -5.59 25.37 2.04
CA ASN A 180 -6.17 25.83 0.77
C ASN A 180 -7.54 26.47 1.03
#